data_AF-A0A1Q8G1W9-F1
#
_entry.id   AF-A0A1Q8G1W9-F1
#
_cell.length_a   1.000
_cell.length_b   1.000
_cell.length_c   1.000
_cell.angle_alpha   90.00
_cell.angle_beta   90.00
_cell.angle_gamma   90.00
#
_symmetry.space_group_name_H-M   'P 1'
#
loop_
_entity.id
_entity.type
_entity.pdbx_description
1 polymer ?
#
loop_
_entity_poly.entity_id
_entity_poly.type
_entity_poly.pdbx_seq_one_letter_code
_entity_poly.pdbx_strand_id
1 'polypeptide(L)' 'MDQQALTERIERLREQHESLNHEVDALTENGVVDQLKYARLKKEKLKIKDVISQLEDQLTPDIIA' A
#
# COMPACT_ATOMS: atom_id res chain seq x y z
N MET A 1 -15.80 6.18 12.28
CA MET A 1 -15.47 6.64 10.93
C MET A 1 -16.57 6.12 10.03
N ASP A 2 -17.11 6.95 9.15
CA ASP A 2 -18.14 6.51 8.21
C ASP A 2 -17.54 5.52 7.19
N GLN A 3 -18.33 4.54 6.77
CA GLN A 3 -17.91 3.48 5.84
C GLN A 3 -17.33 4.05 4.53
N GLN A 4 -17.89 5.19 4.07
CA GLN A 4 -17.37 5.93 2.91
C GLN A 4 -15.95 6.47 3.14
N ALA A 5 -15.67 7.00 4.33
CA ALA A 5 -14.35 7.54 4.66
C ALA A 5 -13.28 6.43 4.75
N LEU A 6 -13.66 5.23 5.18
CA LEU A 6 -12.78 4.05 5.16
C LEU A 6 -12.48 3.62 3.72
N THR A 7 -13.49 3.54 2.85
CA THR A 7 -13.30 3.22 1.43
C THR A 7 -12.42 4.25 0.73
N GLU A 8 -12.66 5.55 0.92
CA GLU A 8 -11.80 6.61 0.36
C GLU A 8 -10.36 6.55 0.89
N ARG A 9 -10.17 6.05 2.11
CA ARG A 9 -8.84 5.86 2.68
C ARG A 9 -8.14 4.66 2.05
N ILE A 10 -8.86 3.55 1.85
CA ILE A 10 -8.35 2.35 1.19
C ILE A 10 -7.92 2.69 -0.24
N GLU A 11 -8.76 3.38 -1.01
CA GLU A 11 -8.44 3.74 -2.40
C GLU A 11 -7.19 4.64 -2.48
N ARG A 12 -7.06 5.64 -1.61
CA ARG A 12 -5.84 6.47 -1.54
C ARG A 12 -4.59 5.65 -1.19
N LEU A 13 -4.71 4.68 -0.28
CA LEU A 13 -3.59 3.80 0.08
C LEU A 13 -3.23 2.85 -1.07
N ARG A 14 -4.21 2.40 -1.87
CA ARG A 14 -3.98 1.59 -3.07
C ARG A 14 -3.24 2.38 -4.15
N GLU A 15 -3.66 3.62 -4.42
CA GLU A 15 -2.93 4.52 -5.33
C GLU A 15 -1.48 4.74 -4.86
N GLN A 16 -1.28 4.97 -3.57
CA GLN A 16 0.06 5.13 -3.00
C GLN A 16 0.90 3.85 -3.12
N HIS A 17 0.30 2.68 -2.91
CA HIS A 17 0.96 1.38 -3.11
C HIS A 17 1.39 1.18 -4.56
N GLU A 18 0.56 1.53 -5.54
CA GLU A 18 0.89 1.47 -6.96
C GLU A 18 2.02 2.43 -7.33
N SER A 19 2.02 3.65 -6.79
CA SER A 19 3.15 4.58 -6.97
C SER A 19 4.46 4.00 -6.44
N LEU A 20 4.44 3.30 -5.30
CA LEU A 20 5.63 2.63 -4.76
C LEU A 20 6.03 1.40 -5.59
N ASN A 21 5.09 0.69 -6.21
CA ASN A 21 5.39 -0.37 -7.19
C ASN A 21 6.24 0.20 -8.33
N HIS A 22 5.77 1.29 -8.95
CA HIS A 22 6.45 1.93 -10.06
C HIS A 22 7.86 2.42 -9.68
N GLU A 23 8.05 2.95 -8.47
CA GLU A 23 9.38 3.40 -8.02
C GLU A 23 10.33 2.22 -7.80
N VAL A 24 9.84 1.10 -7.26
CA VAL A 24 10.64 -0.14 -7.08
C VAL A 24 11.06 -0.71 -8.44
N ASP A 25 10.16 -0.71 -9.42
CA ASP A 25 10.43 -1.22 -10.76
C ASP A 25 11.46 -0.34 -11.48
N ALA A 26 11.29 0.99 -11.41
CA ALA A 26 12.24 1.94 -11.96
C ALA A 26 13.64 1.81 -11.32
N LEU A 27 13.74 1.53 -10.02
CA LEU A 27 15.03 1.27 -9.37
C LEU A 27 15.68 -0.03 -9.82
N THR A 28 14.87 -1.04 -10.14
CA THR A 28 15.37 -2.34 -10.59
C THR A 28 15.86 -2.27 -12.05
N GLU A 29 15.19 -1.49 -12.90
CA GLU A 29 15.53 -1.32 -14.31
C GLU A 29 16.85 -0.56 -14.53
N ASN A 30 17.19 0.38 -13.64
CA ASN A 30 18.41 1.19 -13.74
C ASN A 30 19.72 0.45 -13.37
N GLY A 31 19.67 -0.83 -12.97
CA GLY A 31 20.84 -1.72 -12.79
C GLY A 31 21.76 -1.41 -11.60
N VAL A 32 21.78 -0.18 -11.09
CA VAL A 32 22.43 0.21 -9.83
C VAL A 32 21.34 0.27 -8.76
N VAL A 33 20.96 -0.89 -8.25
CA VAL A 33 19.98 -0.96 -7.16
C VAL A 33 20.65 -0.47 -5.89
N ASP A 34 20.35 0.77 -5.48
CA ASP A 34 20.59 1.22 -4.12
C ASP A 34 19.81 0.30 -3.17
N GLN A 35 20.50 -0.69 -2.61
CA GLN A 35 19.92 -1.72 -1.78
C GLN A 35 19.22 -1.14 -0.54
N LEU A 36 19.72 0.00 -0.03
CA LEU A 36 19.10 0.68 1.09
C LEU A 36 17.78 1.33 0.67
N LYS A 37 17.76 2.01 -0.48
CA LYS A 37 16.54 2.60 -1.03
C LYS A 37 15.50 1.53 -1.36
N TYR A 38 15.92 0.45 -2.01
CA TYR A 38 15.06 -0.69 -2.33
C TYR A 38 14.45 -1.35 -1.08
N ALA A 39 15.26 -1.57 -0.03
CA ALA A 39 14.78 -2.12 1.22
C ALA A 39 13.77 -1.20 1.93
N ARG A 40 13.98 0.13 1.88
CA ARG A 40 13.03 1.12 2.43
C ARG A 40 11.69 1.08 1.71
N LEU A 41 11.71 1.11 0.37
CA LEU A 41 10.48 1.08 -0.43
C LEU A 41 9.70 -0.22 -0.22
N LYS A 42 10.37 -1.38 -0.17
CA LYS A 42 9.71 -2.64 0.16
C LYS A 42 9.07 -2.63 1.54
N LYS A 43 9.75 -2.06 2.54
CA LYS A 43 9.22 -1.92 3.89
C LYS A 43 8.00 -0.99 3.93
N GLU A 44 8.01 0.10 3.17
CA GLU A 44 6.86 1.00 3.05
C GLU A 44 5.68 0.34 2.35
N LYS A 45 5.92 -0.39 1.24
CA LYS A 45 4.88 -1.18 0.56
C LYS A 45 4.22 -2.19 1.49
N LEU A 46 5.03 -2.91 2.27
CA LEU A 46 4.51 -3.88 3.24
C LEU A 46 3.61 -3.19 4.28
N LYS A 47 4.04 -2.05 4.85
CA LYS A 47 3.22 -1.29 5.80
C LYS A 47 1.90 -0.81 5.19
N ILE A 48 1.92 -0.31 3.96
CA ILE A 48 0.71 0.16 3.28
C ILE A 48 -0.25 -1.01 3.07
N LYS A 49 0.27 -2.16 2.62
CA LYS A 49 -0.53 -3.39 2.49
C LYS A 49 -1.15 -3.81 3.83
N ASP A 50 -0.37 -3.82 4.90
CA ASP A 50 -0.86 -4.19 6.24
C ASP A 50 -1.97 -3.23 6.72
N VAL A 51 -1.81 -1.93 6.47
CA VAL A 51 -2.84 -0.93 6.81
C VAL A 51 -4.09 -1.11 5.96
N ILE A 52 -3.96 -1.38 4.65
CA ILE A 52 -5.12 -1.68 3.79
C ILE A 52 -5.87 -2.88 4.34
N SER A 53 -5.18 -3.99 4.65
CA SER A 53 -5.81 -5.18 5.22
C SER A 53 -6.51 -4.88 6.56
N GLN A 54 -5.90 -4.08 7.44
CA GLN A 54 -6.56 -3.67 8.70
C GLN A 54 -7.80 -2.81 8.49
N LEU A 55 -7.82 -1.97 7.44
CA LEU A 55 -8.98 -1.14 7.10
C LEU A 55 -10.07 -1.97 6.40
N GLU A 56 -9.68 -2.91 5.54
CA GLU A 56 -10.57 -3.88 4.91
C GLU A 56 -11.20 -4.78 5.98
N ASP A 57 -10.44 -5.24 6.97
CA ASP A 57 -10.90 -6.01 8.14
C ASP A 57 -11.87 -5.23 9.04
N GLN A 58 -11.80 -3.89 9.03
CA GLN A 58 -12.76 -3.03 9.72
C GLN A 58 -14.04 -2.81 8.89
N LEU A 59 -13.96 -2.98 7.57
CA LEU A 59 -15.09 -2.86 6.65
C LEU A 59 -15.85 -4.19 6.50
N THR A 60 -15.16 -5.33 6.49
CA THR A 60 -15.73 -6.67 6.37
C THR A 60 -16.70 -7.12 7.46
N PRO A 61 -16.66 -6.69 8.74
CA PRO A 61 -17.73 -7.01 9.68
C PRO A 61 -19.11 -6.55 9.21
N ASP A 62 -19.19 -5.56 8.32
CA ASP A 62 -20.43 -5.04 7.72
C ASP A 62 -20.80 -5.70 6.37
N ILE A 63 -19.87 -6.40 5.69
CA ILE A 63 -20.06 -6.92 4.32
C ILE A 63 -20.52 -8.39 4.32
N ILE A 64 -20.36 -9.11 5.44
CA ILE A 64 -20.72 -10.53 5.61
C ILE A 64 -21.83 -10.72 6.69
N ALA A 65 -22.50 -9.64 7.12
CA ALA A 65 -23.62 -9.68 8.06
C ALA A 65 -24.99 -9.61 7.36
#